data_AF-A0A133VP10-F1
#
_entry.id   AF-A0A133VP10-F1
#
_cell.length_a   1.000
_cell.length_b   1.000
_cell.length_c   1.000
_cell.angle_alpha   90.00
_cell.angle_beta   90.00
_cell.angle_gamma   90.00
#
_symmetry.space_group_name_H-M   'P 1'
#
loop_
_entity.id
_entity.type
_entity.pdbx_description
1 polymer ?
#
loop_
_entity_poly.entity_id
_entity_poly.type
_entity_poly.pdbx_seq_one_letter_code
_entity_poly.pdbx_strand_id
1 'polypeptide(L)'
;MVLKNREAVILLGFLEEHNRGAGKTSRRVAKEAVRLRYLDPTVNRRKINAVKTCLYRLRKFEGVVKVLNAKKGKGQTYRYTLTDSGWKYYEWLKEHYRKKTGKFPPEEV
;
A
#
# COMPACT_ATOMS: atom_id res chain seq x y z
N MET A 1 3.64 4.13 15.30
CA MET A 1 4.06 4.99 14.16
C MET A 1 2.89 5.32 13.21
N VAL A 2 2.99 6.37 12.37
CA VAL A 2 1.98 6.72 11.33
C VAL A 2 2.52 6.32 9.96
N LEU A 3 1.75 5.55 9.20
CA LEU A 3 2.11 5.14 7.84
C LEU A 3 2.18 6.35 6.91
N LYS A 4 3.28 6.49 6.16
CA LYS A 4 3.47 7.54 5.16
C LYS A 4 2.94 7.09 3.79
N ASN A 5 2.62 8.06 2.92
CA ASN A 5 2.12 7.81 1.56
C ASN A 5 3.10 6.93 0.75
N ARG A 6 4.39 7.22 0.82
CA ARG A 6 5.45 6.40 0.19
C ARG A 6 5.41 4.93 0.63
N GLU A 7 5.22 4.68 1.92
CA GLU A 7 5.18 3.33 2.48
C GLU A 7 3.92 2.58 2.01
N ALA A 8 2.80 3.28 1.89
CA ALA A 8 1.58 2.70 1.32
C ALA A 8 1.73 2.31 -0.17
N VAL A 9 2.51 3.07 -0.96
CA VAL A 9 2.85 2.69 -2.35
C VAL A 9 3.74 1.44 -2.37
N ILE A 10 4.79 1.38 -1.54
CA ILE A 10 5.68 0.22 -1.42
C ILE A 10 4.88 -1.03 -1.06
N LEU A 11 4.04 -0.96 -0.03
CA LEU A 11 3.24 -2.10 0.43
C LEU A 11 2.22 -2.56 -0.62
N LEU A 12 1.58 -1.62 -1.32
CA LEU A 12 0.60 -1.96 -2.35
C LEU A 12 1.27 -2.60 -3.57
N GLY A 13 2.38 -2.03 -4.05
CA GLY A 13 3.16 -2.58 -5.15
C GLY A 13 3.69 -3.97 -4.83
N PHE A 14 4.33 -4.14 -3.67
CA PHE A 14 4.82 -5.43 -3.19
C PHE A 14 3.71 -6.50 -3.17
N LEU A 15 2.56 -6.17 -2.58
CA LEU A 15 1.42 -7.10 -2.53
C LEU A 15 0.86 -7.47 -3.92
N GLU A 16 0.94 -6.56 -4.88
CA GLU A 16 0.46 -6.80 -6.24
C GLU A 16 1.43 -7.63 -7.09
N GLU A 17 2.73 -7.51 -6.89
CA GLU A 17 3.72 -8.37 -7.56
C GLU A 17 3.48 -9.85 -7.22
N HIS A 18 3.15 -10.13 -5.96
CA HIS A 18 2.86 -11.49 -5.50
C HIS A 18 1.46 -12.00 -5.87
N ASN A 19 0.59 -11.17 -6.44
CA ASN A 19 -0.81 -11.52 -6.76
C ASN A 19 -1.39 -10.52 -7.78
N ARG A 20 -0.95 -10.65 -9.04
CA ARG A 20 -1.33 -9.74 -10.14
C ARG A 20 -2.84 -9.64 -10.34
N GLY A 21 -3.34 -8.41 -10.53
CA GLY A 21 -4.67 -8.12 -11.07
C GLY A 21 -5.85 -8.06 -10.08
N ALA A 22 -5.72 -8.56 -8.85
CA ALA A 22 -6.87 -8.62 -7.92
C ALA A 22 -7.10 -7.35 -7.08
N GLY A 23 -6.14 -6.42 -7.05
CA GLY A 23 -6.09 -5.30 -6.10
C GLY A 23 -6.04 -5.75 -4.63
N LYS A 24 -5.84 -4.82 -3.70
CA LYS A 24 -5.73 -5.11 -2.25
C LYS A 24 -6.66 -4.24 -1.43
N THR A 25 -7.22 -4.83 -0.38
CA THR A 25 -8.03 -4.09 0.58
C THR A 25 -7.15 -3.38 1.60
N SER A 26 -7.63 -2.28 2.19
CA SER A 26 -6.90 -1.59 3.26
C SER A 26 -6.56 -2.51 4.44
N ARG A 27 -7.44 -3.47 4.75
CA ARG A 27 -7.17 -4.51 5.76
C ARG A 27 -5.98 -5.39 5.38
N ARG A 28 -5.88 -5.81 4.11
CA ARG A 28 -4.75 -6.64 3.65
C ARG A 28 -3.44 -5.83 3.68
N VAL A 29 -3.47 -4.58 3.23
CA VAL A 29 -2.31 -3.67 3.30
C VAL A 29 -1.89 -3.43 4.75
N ALA A 30 -2.84 -3.24 5.68
CA ALA A 30 -2.53 -3.09 7.11
C ALA A 30 -1.89 -4.35 7.72
N LYS A 31 -2.39 -5.55 7.36
CA LYS A 31 -1.77 -6.82 7.80
C LYS A 31 -0.33 -6.93 7.30
N GLU A 32 -0.09 -6.56 6.06
CA GLU A 32 1.25 -6.59 5.47
C GLU A 32 2.18 -5.55 6.12
N ALA A 33 1.68 -4.33 6.36
CA ALA A 33 2.42 -3.28 7.05
C ALA A 33 2.88 -3.72 8.45
N VAL A 34 2.01 -4.44 9.16
CA VAL A 34 2.35 -5.00 10.48
C VAL A 34 3.35 -6.15 10.37
N ARG A 35 3.17 -7.06 9.40
CA ARG A 35 4.09 -8.18 9.15
C ARG A 35 5.51 -7.69 8.85
N LEU A 36 5.61 -6.65 8.04
CA LEU A 36 6.87 -6.01 7.63
C LEU A 36 7.30 -4.89 8.61
N ARG A 37 6.69 -4.82 9.81
CA ARG A 37 6.97 -3.86 10.90
C ARG A 37 6.98 -2.36 10.52
N TYR A 38 6.29 -1.97 9.44
CA TYR A 38 5.97 -0.55 9.14
C TYR A 38 4.95 0.03 10.14
N LEU A 39 4.13 -0.84 10.74
CA LEU A 39 3.18 -0.51 11.78
C LEU A 39 3.39 -1.43 12.98
N ASP A 40 3.04 -0.97 14.18
CA ASP A 40 3.20 -1.77 15.40
C ASP A 40 2.42 -3.12 15.31
N PRO A 41 2.76 -4.14 16.14
CA PRO A 41 2.43 -5.55 15.89
C PRO A 41 0.93 -5.94 15.89
N THR A 42 0.02 -5.09 16.34
CA THR A 42 -1.42 -5.41 16.42
C THR A 42 -2.23 -4.73 15.33
N VAL A 43 -2.87 -5.49 14.42
CA VAL A 43 -3.81 -4.93 13.42
C VAL A 43 -5.16 -4.62 14.09
N ASN A 44 -5.46 -3.33 14.28
CA ASN A 44 -6.73 -2.86 14.84
C ASN A 44 -7.43 -1.88 13.89
N ARG A 45 -8.67 -1.48 14.26
CA ARG A 45 -9.49 -0.55 13.44
C ARG A 45 -8.77 0.77 13.17
N ARG A 46 -8.00 1.30 14.14
CA ARG A 46 -7.23 2.54 13.99
C ARG A 46 -6.19 2.43 12.89
N LYS A 47 -5.44 1.32 12.82
CA LYS A 47 -4.43 1.09 11.77
C LYS A 47 -5.03 0.86 10.40
N ILE A 48 -6.13 0.11 10.32
CA ILE A 48 -6.88 -0.06 9.06
C ILE A 48 -7.37 1.30 8.55
N ASN A 49 -7.86 2.17 9.45
CA ASN A 49 -8.27 3.52 9.09
C ASN A 49 -7.10 4.40 8.64
N ALA A 50 -5.92 4.30 9.28
CA ALA A 50 -4.73 5.02 8.84
C ALA A 50 -4.34 4.64 7.41
N VAL A 51 -4.29 3.33 7.11
CA VAL A 51 -4.05 2.81 5.75
C VAL A 51 -5.13 3.30 4.78
N LYS A 52 -6.41 3.27 5.18
CA LYS A 52 -7.51 3.77 4.36
C LYS A 52 -7.34 5.25 4.00
N THR A 53 -6.94 6.08 4.96
CA THR A 53 -6.67 7.51 4.74
C THR A 53 -5.48 7.73 3.80
N CYS A 54 -4.39 6.98 3.95
CA CYS A 54 -3.25 7.05 3.03
C CYS A 54 -3.65 6.67 1.60
N LEU A 55 -4.31 5.52 1.42
CA LEU A 55 -4.78 5.08 0.10
C LEU A 55 -5.78 6.05 -0.53
N TYR A 56 -6.63 6.69 0.28
CA TYR A 56 -7.52 7.76 -0.17
C TYR A 56 -6.73 8.97 -0.67
N ARG A 57 -5.71 9.43 0.07
CA ARG A 57 -4.88 10.57 -0.33
C ARG A 57 -4.09 10.29 -1.60
N LEU A 58 -3.43 9.13 -1.67
CA LEU A 58 -2.71 8.67 -2.86
C LEU A 58 -3.60 8.63 -4.10
N ARG A 59 -4.85 8.20 -3.94
CA ARG A 59 -5.84 8.22 -5.02
C ARG A 59 -6.26 9.64 -5.41
N LYS A 60 -6.63 10.46 -4.42
CA LYS A 60 -7.31 11.74 -4.66
C LYS A 60 -6.37 12.86 -5.09
N PHE A 61 -5.14 12.88 -4.57
CA PHE A 61 -4.21 13.99 -4.76
C PHE A 61 -3.00 13.62 -5.61
N GLU A 62 -2.50 12.37 -5.52
CA GLU A 62 -1.28 11.96 -6.23
C GLU A 62 -1.60 11.17 -7.52
N GLY A 63 -2.79 10.59 -7.65
CA GLY A 63 -3.19 9.81 -8.82
C GLY A 63 -2.41 8.50 -9.02
N VAL A 64 -1.66 8.05 -8.01
CA VAL A 64 -0.82 6.84 -8.06
C VAL A 64 -1.57 5.57 -7.67
N VAL A 65 -2.79 5.69 -7.15
CA VAL A 65 -3.65 4.57 -6.75
C VAL A 65 -5.04 4.74 -7.35
N LYS A 66 -5.63 3.64 -7.84
CA LYS A 66 -7.03 3.55 -8.28
C LYS A 66 -7.79 2.47 -7.50
N VAL A 67 -9.12 2.47 -7.61
CA VAL A 67 -10.00 1.46 -7.00
C VAL A 67 -10.53 0.56 -8.12
N LEU A 68 -10.35 -0.76 -8.00
CA LEU A 68 -10.80 -1.73 -9.00
C LEU A 68 -12.26 -2.13 -8.85
N ASN A 69 -12.71 -2.32 -7.61
CA ASN A 69 -14.08 -2.76 -7.35
C ASN A 69 -14.63 -2.07 -6.10
N ALA A 70 -15.86 -1.60 -6.23
CA ALA A 70 -16.67 -1.10 -5.13
C ALA A 70 -17.96 -1.92 -5.12
N LYS A 71 -18.02 -3.03 -4.35
CA LYS A 71 -19.32 -3.66 -4.07
C LYS A 71 -20.17 -2.59 -3.37
N LYS A 72 -21.18 -2.04 -4.04
CA LYS A 72 -22.09 -1.02 -3.48
C LYS A 72 -23.03 -1.71 -2.50
N GLY A 73 -23.03 -1.26 -1.24
CA GLY A 73 -23.87 -1.82 -0.16
C GLY A 73 -23.34 -1.52 1.24
N LYS A 74 -24.13 -1.85 2.28
CA LYS A 74 -23.68 -1.80 3.69
C LYS A 74 -22.50 -2.78 3.86
N GLY A 75 -21.31 -2.26 4.16
CA GLY A 75 -20.06 -3.06 4.25
C GLY A 75 -19.13 -2.97 3.04
N GLN A 76 -19.32 -1.97 2.16
CA GLN A 76 -18.46 -1.73 0.99
C GLN A 76 -16.97 -1.80 1.32
N THR A 77 -16.28 -2.78 0.71
CA THR A 77 -14.84 -2.95 0.80
C THR A 77 -14.21 -2.59 -0.53
N TYR A 78 -13.36 -1.57 -0.53
CA TYR A 78 -12.61 -1.16 -1.72
C TYR A 78 -11.38 -2.04 -1.90
N ARG A 79 -11.13 -2.43 -3.15
CA ARG A 79 -9.84 -2.96 -3.59
C ARG A 79 -9.08 -1.88 -4.32
N TYR A 80 -7.90 -1.56 -3.82
CA TYR A 80 -6.99 -0.56 -4.36
C TYR A 80 -5.96 -1.24 -5.24
N THR A 81 -5.52 -0.54 -6.28
CA THR A 81 -4.37 -0.97 -7.08
C THR A 81 -3.54 0.23 -7.50
N LEU A 82 -2.27 0.02 -7.83
CA LEU A 82 -1.45 1.06 -8.45
C LEU A 82 -1.97 1.41 -9.85
N THR A 83 -1.90 2.69 -10.19
CA THR A 83 -2.01 3.16 -11.58
C THR A 83 -0.67 2.96 -12.28
N ASP A 84 -0.59 3.23 -13.59
CA ASP A 84 0.66 3.14 -14.33
C ASP A 84 1.72 4.12 -13.77
N SER A 85 1.31 5.32 -13.35
CA SER A 85 2.18 6.27 -12.65
C SER A 85 2.59 5.76 -11.27
N GLY A 86 1.69 5.09 -10.55
CA GLY A 86 2.00 4.43 -9.29
C GLY A 86 3.02 3.31 -9.42
N TRP A 87 2.93 2.50 -10.49
CA TRP A 87 3.92 1.47 -10.80
C TRP A 87 5.28 2.07 -11.14
N LYS A 88 5.32 3.11 -11.97
CA LYS A 88 6.58 3.84 -12.25
C LYS A 88 7.20 4.39 -10.96
N TYR A 89 6.39 4.96 -10.07
CA TYR A 89 6.87 5.46 -8.79
C TYR A 89 7.37 4.35 -7.88
N TYR A 90 6.68 3.22 -7.83
CA TYR A 90 7.10 2.04 -7.08
C TYR A 90 8.45 1.48 -7.56
N GLU A 91 8.63 1.34 -8.87
CA GLU A 91 9.90 0.88 -9.45
C GLU A 91 11.04 1.88 -9.22
N TRP A 92 10.76 3.19 -9.32
CA TRP A 92 11.74 4.22 -8.95
C TRP A 92 12.14 4.11 -7.47
N LEU A 93 11.18 3.85 -6.56
CA LEU A 93 11.48 3.64 -5.14
C LEU A 93 12.38 2.42 -4.94
N LYS A 94 12.10 1.30 -5.61
CA LYS A 94 12.96 0.11 -5.56
C LYS A 94 14.39 0.41 -5.95
N GLU A 95 14.57 1.04 -7.10
CA GLU A 95 15.89 1.37 -7.62
C GLU A 95 16.63 2.31 -6.66
N HIS A 96 15.95 3.35 -6.17
CA HIS A 96 16.52 4.33 -5.25
C HIS A 96 16.97 3.73 -3.93
N TYR A 97 16.16 2.85 -3.32
CA TYR A 97 16.54 2.17 -2.08
C TYR A 97 17.68 1.18 -2.29
N ARG A 98 17.64 0.37 -3.36
CA ARG A 98 18.74 -0.53 -3.70
C ARG A 98 20.06 0.21 -3.90
N LYS A 99 20.03 1.38 -4.53
CA LYS A 99 21.22 2.24 -4.68
C LYS A 99 21.73 2.80 -3.35
N LYS A 100 20.83 3.17 -2.42
CA LYS A 100 21.21 3.81 -1.15
C LYS A 100 21.61 2.84 -0.05
N THR A 101 20.96 1.68 0.01
CA THR A 101 21.00 0.77 1.17
C THR A 101 21.30 -0.67 0.77
N GLY A 102 21.35 -0.97 -0.54
CA GLY A 102 21.52 -2.34 -1.05
C GLY A 102 20.27 -3.21 -0.96
N LYS A 103 19.21 -2.77 -0.28
CA LYS A 103 17.97 -3.52 -0.03
C LYS A 103 16.74 -2.66 -0.33
N PHE A 104 15.61 -3.29 -0.65
CA PHE A 104 14.33 -2.58 -0.76
C PHE A 104 13.56 -2.74 0.57
N PRO A 105 12.90 -1.71 1.12
CA PRO A 105 12.32 -1.74 2.46
C PRO A 105 11.33 -2.87 2.85
N PRO A 106 10.76 -3.71 1.96
CA PRO A 106 10.15 -4.97 2.38
C PRO A 106 11.17 -6.04 2.85
N GLU A 107 12.44 -5.88 2.50
CA GLU A 107 13.57 -6.80 2.71
C GLU A 107 14.48 -6.38 3.90
N GLU A 108 14.30 -5.17 4.43
CA GLU A 108 15.14 -4.60 5.50
C GLU A 108 14.70 -4.93 6.93
N VAL A 109 13.49 -5.47 7.13
CA VAL A 109 12.77 -5.38 8.41
C VAL A 109 12.60 -6.69 9.16
#